data_AF-A0A531ACQ5-F1
#
_entry.id   AF-A0A531ACQ5-F1
#
_cell.length_a   1.000
_cell.length_b   1.000
_cell.length_c   1.000
_cell.angle_alpha   90.00
_cell.angle_beta   90.00
_cell.angle_gamma   90.00
#
_symmetry.space_group_name_H-M   'P 1'
#
loop_
_entity.id
_entity.type
_entity.pdbx_description
1 polymer ?
#
loop_
_entity_poly.entity_id
_entity_poly.type
_entity_poly.pdbx_seq_one_letter_code
_entity_poly.pdbx_strand_id
1 'polypeptide(L)' 'MPKLWNETIDAHRRAVRDACLDTTAALVAEHGLLSVTMSKIAEETGIGRATLYKY' A
#
# COMPACT_ATOMS: atom_id res chain seq x y z
N MET A 1 -19.69 17.23 6.07
CA MET A 1 -18.64 16.32 6.56
C MET A 1 -17.71 17.13 7.48
N PRO A 2 -17.55 16.78 8.76
CA PRO A 2 -16.69 17.53 9.67
C PRO A 2 -15.22 17.47 9.22
N LYS A 3 -14.47 18.58 9.34
CA LYS A 3 -13.06 18.69 8.89
C LYS A 3 -12.15 17.57 9.42
N LEU A 4 -12.34 17.20 10.69
CA LEU A 4 -11.56 16.15 11.36
C LEU A 4 -11.66 14.79 10.66
N TRP A 5 -12.80 14.48 10.04
CA TRP A 5 -12.99 13.23 9.28
C TRP A 5 -12.17 13.21 7.99
N ASN A 6 -12.08 14.34 7.28
CA ASN A 6 -11.28 14.39 6.05
C ASN A 6 -9.79 14.24 6.38
N GLU A 7 -9.33 14.87 7.45
CA GLU A 7 -7.94 14.79 7.92
C GLU A 7 -7.54 13.35 8.28
N THR A 8 -8.41 12.62 8.99
CA THR A 8 -8.15 11.21 9.34
C THR A 8 -8.21 10.28 8.14
N ILE A 9 -9.12 10.51 7.19
CA ILE A 9 -9.18 9.75 5.93
C ILE A 9 -7.94 9.99 5.07
N ASP A 10 -7.48 11.23 4.95
CA ASP A 10 -6.28 11.54 4.17
C ASP A 10 -5.02 11.00 4.84
N ALA A 11 -4.94 11.04 6.18
CA ALA A 11 -3.87 10.40 6.93
C ALA A 11 -3.87 8.87 6.72
N HIS A 12 -5.04 8.24 6.77
CA HIS A 12 -5.18 6.81 6.51
C HIS A 12 -4.74 6.45 5.08
N ARG A 13 -5.15 7.24 4.08
CA ARG A 13 -4.73 7.03 2.68
C ARG A 13 -3.22 7.11 2.49
N ARG A 14 -2.57 8.09 3.13
CA ARG A 14 -1.10 8.20 3.12
C ARG A 14 -0.45 6.99 3.77
N ALA A 15 -0.92 6.59 4.95
CA ALA A 15 -0.40 5.42 5.65
C ALA A 15 -0.51 4.14 4.81
N VAL A 16 -1.64 3.94 4.11
CA VAL A 16 -1.80 2.80 3.20
C VAL A 16 -0.80 2.86 2.04
N ARG A 17 -0.64 4.04 1.42
CA ARG A 17 0.31 4.22 0.31
C ARG A 17 1.76 3.96 0.76
N ASP A 18 2.15 4.50 1.91
CA ASP A 18 3.50 4.35 2.44
C ASP A 18 3.77 2.88 2.77
N ALA A 19 2.82 2.17 3.38
CA ALA A 19 2.92 0.74 3.62
C ALA A 19 3.09 -0.06 2.32
N CYS A 20 2.37 0.27 1.25
CA CYS A 20 2.55 -0.40 -0.05
C CYS A 20 3.97 -0.19 -0.61
N LEU A 21 4.54 1.00 -0.46
CA LEU A 21 5.90 1.32 -0.93
C LEU A 21 6.96 0.58 -0.11
N ASP A 22 6.83 0.57 1.21
CA ASP A 22 7.75 -0.13 2.12
C ASP A 22 7.73 -1.64 1.87
N THR A 23 6.54 -2.24 1.74
CA THR A 23 6.37 -3.65 1.40
C THR A 23 6.97 -3.98 0.04
N THR A 24 6.77 -3.11 -0.96
CA THR A 24 7.36 -3.31 -2.29
C THR A 24 8.89 -3.27 -2.20
N ALA A 25 9.47 -2.30 -1.49
CA ALA A 25 10.91 -2.20 -1.32
C ALA A 25 11.50 -3.43 -0.61
N ALA A 26 10.84 -3.92 0.43
CA ALA A 26 11.24 -5.15 1.14
C ALA A 26 11.21 -6.38 0.21
N LEU A 27 10.12 -6.58 -0.53
CA LEU A 27 9.98 -7.69 -1.47
C LEU A 27 11.01 -7.64 -2.60
N VAL A 28 11.31 -6.46 -3.13
CA VAL A 28 12.36 -6.26 -4.14
C VAL A 28 13.74 -6.59 -3.57
N ALA A 29 14.01 -6.16 -2.34
CA ALA A 29 15.29 -6.42 -1.68
C ALA A 29 15.50 -7.92 -1.39
N GLU A 30 14.44 -8.63 -1.01
CA GLU A 30 14.51 -10.04 -0.63
C GLU A 30 14.55 -10.99 -1.85
N HIS A 31 13.77 -10.68 -2.89
CA HIS A 31 13.52 -11.62 -3.98
C HIS A 31 13.91 -11.09 -5.37
N GLY A 32 14.30 -9.82 -5.47
CA GLY A 32 14.61 -9.15 -6.73
C GLY A 32 13.36 -8.63 -7.45
N LEU A 33 13.54 -7.55 -8.22
CA LEU A 33 12.44 -6.79 -8.84
C LEU A 33 11.49 -7.63 -9.69
N LEU A 34 12.01 -8.58 -10.47
CA LEU A 34 11.22 -9.39 -11.40
C LEU A 34 10.34 -10.43 -10.72
N SER A 35 10.55 -10.70 -9.43
CA SER A 35 9.75 -11.66 -8.66
C SER A 35 8.54 -11.02 -7.97
N VAL A 36 8.49 -9.69 -7.91
CA VAL A 36 7.44 -8.96 -7.19
C VAL A 36 6.18 -8.86 -8.05
N THR A 37 5.04 -9.24 -7.47
CA THR A 37 3.74 -9.15 -8.12
C THR A 37 2.78 -8.27 -7.33
N MET A 38 1.83 -7.65 -8.02
CA MET A 38 0.79 -6.82 -7.38
C MET A 38 -0.05 -7.61 -6.37
N SER A 39 -0.25 -8.92 -6.61
CA SER A 39 -0.95 -9.80 -5.67
C SER A 39 -0.17 -9.96 -4.37
N LYS A 40 1.15 -10.20 -4.45
CA LYS A 40 2.01 -10.36 -3.27
C LYS A 40 2.12 -9.07 -2.47
N ILE A 41 2.26 -7.92 -3.15
CA ILE A 41 2.25 -6.61 -2.47
C ILE A 41 0.93 -6.40 -1.72
N ALA A 42 -0.21 -6.67 -2.37
CA ALA A 42 -1.52 -6.49 -1.77
C ALA A 42 -1.74 -7.41 -0.54
N GLU A 43 -1.34 -8.68 -0.66
CA GLU A 43 -1.39 -9.66 0.42
C GLU A 43 -0.56 -9.23 1.63
N GLU A 44 0.72 -8.91 1.42
CA GLU A 44 1.65 -8.50 2.49
C GLU A 44 1.29 -7.16 3.12
N THR A 45 0.64 -6.26 2.37
CA THR A 45 0.14 -4.99 2.90
C THR A 45 -1.23 -5.13 3.60
N GLY A 46 -1.90 -6.28 3.46
CA GLY A 46 -3.23 -6.53 4.05
C GLY A 46 -4.37 -5.78 3.34
N ILE A 47 -4.24 -5.49 2.04
CA ILE A 47 -5.25 -4.77 1.26
C ILE A 47 -5.69 -5.58 0.02
N GLY A 48 -6.84 -5.22 -0.55
CA GLY A 48 -7.25 -5.76 -1.84
C GLY A 48 -6.45 -5.15 -3.00
N ARG A 49 -6.22 -5.92 -4.07
CA ARG A 49 -5.57 -5.42 -5.31
C ARG A 49 -6.28 -4.21 -5.92
N ALA A 50 -7.62 -4.15 -5.83
CA ALA A 50 -8.39 -3.00 -6.29
C ALA A 50 -8.06 -1.72 -5.50
N THR A 51 -7.75 -1.85 -4.21
CA THR A 51 -7.27 -0.75 -3.37
C THR A 51 -5.85 -0.38 -3.76
N LEU A 52 -4.97 -1.36 -3.99
CA LEU A 52 -3.59 -1.12 -4.43
C LEU A 52 -3.55 -0.34 -5.75
N TYR A 53 -4.34 -0.71 -6.75
CA TYR A 53 -4.39 -0.01 -8.04
C TYR A 53 -4.94 1.41 -8.00
N LYS A 54 -5.57 1.81 -6.89
CA LYS A 54 -6.11 3.16 -6.72
C LYS A 54 -5.03 4.18 -6.32
N TYR A 55 -3.89 3.70 -5.84
CA TYR A 55 -2.74 4.51 -5.43
C TYR A 55 -1.67 4.54 -6.52
#